data_AF-A0A3M1ZMA9-F1
#
_entry.id   AF-A0A3M1ZMA9-F1
#
_cell.length_a   1.000
_cell.length_b   1.000
_cell.length_c   1.000
_cell.angle_alpha   90.00
_cell.angle_beta   90.00
_cell.angle_gamma   90.00
#
_symmetry.space_group_name_H-M   'P 1'
#
loop_
_entity.id
_entity.type
_entity.pdbx_description
1 polymer ?
#
loop_
_entity_poly.entity_id
_entity_poly.type
_entity_poly.pdbx_seq_one_letter_code
_entity_poly.pdbx_strand_id
1 'polypeptide(L)' 'MMSDDFTLTKRQLGILLFAIGTIGFLAIISIDLLDVGREGGIGPAQRIALILMASLAVLGLTLIPLKDDPA' A
#
# COMPACT_ATOMS: atom_id res chain seq x y z
N MET A 1 23.63 -4.37 -22.45
CA MET A 1 23.71 -4.16 -20.99
C MET A 1 22.47 -3.36 -20.62
N MET A 2 21.55 -3.95 -19.87
CA MET A 2 20.49 -3.16 -19.23
C MET A 2 21.19 -2.29 -18.17
N SER A 3 20.96 -0.98 -18.18
CA SER A 3 21.48 -0.11 -17.13
C SER A 3 20.71 -0.40 -15.84
N ASP A 4 21.37 -1.06 -14.89
CA ASP A 4 20.84 -1.36 -13.56
C ASP A 4 20.95 -0.12 -12.63
N ASP A 5 20.56 1.07 -13.11
CA ASP A 5 20.45 2.27 -12.29
C ASP A 5 19.17 2.16 -11.45
N PHE A 6 19.18 1.24 -10.49
CA PHE A 6 18.11 1.06 -9.54
C PHE A 6 18.17 2.17 -8.50
N THR A 7 17.26 3.13 -8.62
CA THR A 7 17.16 4.28 -7.72
C THR A 7 16.73 3.88 -6.29
N LEU A 8 16.14 2.69 -6.10
CA LEU A 8 15.62 2.23 -4.82
C LEU A 8 16.09 0.80 -4.49
N THR A 9 16.44 0.56 -3.23
CA THR A 9 16.70 -0.80 -2.72
C THR A 9 15.38 -1.55 -2.46
N LYS A 10 15.39 -2.88 -2.45
CA LYS A 10 14.22 -3.71 -2.11
C LYS A 10 13.61 -3.32 -0.76
N ARG A 11 14.47 -2.97 0.21
CA ARG A 11 14.06 -2.43 1.51
C ARG A 11 13.31 -1.10 1.37
N GLN A 12 13.85 -0.14 0.62
CA GLN A 12 13.21 1.16 0.41
C GLN A 12 11.87 1.02 -0.31
N LEU A 13 11.82 0.17 -1.34
CA LEU A 13 10.57 -0.18 -2.02
C LEU A 13 9.58 -0.83 -1.06
N GLY A 14 10.03 -1.79 -0.24
CA GLY A 14 9.20 -2.44 0.76
C GLY A 14 8.59 -1.47 1.77
N ILE A 15 9.39 -0.53 2.28
CA ILE A 15 8.91 0.54 3.17
C ILE A 15 7.88 1.42 2.47
N LEU A 16 8.12 1.80 1.21
CA LEU A 16 7.21 2.64 0.44
C LEU A 16 5.86 1.95 0.22
N LEU A 17 5.87 0.69 -0.25
CA LEU A 17 4.66 -0.09 -0.47
C LEU A 17 3.89 -0.31 0.84
N PHE A 18 4.60 -0.60 1.93
CA PHE A 18 4.00 -0.75 3.25
C PHE A 18 3.34 0.54 3.74
N ALA A 19 4.02 1.68 3.60
CA ALA A 19 3.51 2.98 3.99
C ALA A 19 2.26 3.36 3.16
N ILE A 20 2.33 3.24 1.83
CA ILE A 20 1.20 3.57 0.94
C ILE A 20 0.01 2.66 1.23
N GLY A 21 0.22 1.34 1.34
CA GLY A 21 -0.84 0.39 1.63
C GLY A 21 -1.51 0.67 2.99
N THR A 22 -0.72 0.94 4.03
CA THR A 22 -1.24 1.24 5.37
C THR A 22 -2.00 2.58 5.40
N ILE A 23 -1.41 3.65 4.87
CA ILE A 23 -2.03 4.98 4.85
C ILE A 23 -3.30 4.96 4.00
N GLY A 24 -3.27 4.34 2.82
CA GLY A 24 -4.42 4.22 1.94
C GLY A 24 -5.56 3.42 2.57
N PHE A 25 -5.24 2.32 3.26
CA PHE A 25 -6.24 1.52 3.99
C PHE A 25 -6.92 2.35 5.10
N LEU A 26 -6.14 3.04 5.92
CA LEU A 26 -6.65 3.91 6.98
C LEU A 26 -7.48 5.07 6.43
N ALA A 27 -7.04 5.69 5.33
CA ALA A 27 -7.78 6.75 4.66
C ALA A 27 -9.17 6.29 4.18
N ILE A 28 -9.26 5.10 3.57
CA ILE A 28 -10.55 4.56 3.10
C ILE A 28 -11.50 4.28 4.27
N ILE A 29 -11.02 3.70 5.37
CA ILE A 29 -11.83 3.49 6.58
C ILE A 29 -12.27 4.84 7.17
N SER A 30 -11.39 5.85 7.14
CA SER A 30 -11.68 7.16 7.71
C SER A 30 -12.81 7.88 6.96
N ILE A 31 -12.99 7.63 5.65
CA ILE A 31 -14.12 8.19 4.88
C ILE A 31 -15.47 7.73 5.44
N ASP A 32 -15.57 6.45 5.80
CA ASP A 32 -16.77 5.87 6.40
C ASP A 32 -16.98 6.35 7.84
N LEU A 33 -15.90 6.41 8.65
CA LEU A 33 -15.97 6.89 10.03
C LEU A 33 -16.40 8.36 10.15
N LEU A 34 -16.02 9.18 9.17
CA LEU A 34 -16.36 10.60 9.11
C LEU A 34 -17.68 10.87 8.39
N ASP A 35 -18.39 9.81 7.97
CA ASP A 35 -19.69 9.87 7.28
C ASP A 35 -19.65 10.79 6.03
N VAL A 36 -18.53 10.77 5.32
CA VAL A 36 -18.30 11.61 4.13
C VAL A 36 -19.08 11.09 2.90
N GLY A 37 -19.79 9.96 3.02
CA GLY A 37 -20.58 9.31 1.96
C GLY A 37 -22.09 9.54 2.09
N ARG A 38 -22.78 9.78 0.97
CA ARG A 38 -24.26 9.94 0.91
C ARG A 38 -25.04 8.64 1.14
N GLU A 39 -24.35 7.50 1.06
CA GLU A 39 -24.88 6.16 1.31
C GLU A 39 -23.95 5.56 2.37
N GLY A 40 -24.44 5.37 3.59
CA GLY A 40 -23.61 4.88 4.69
C GLY A 40 -23.06 3.47 4.42
N GLY A 41 -21.80 3.23 4.82
CA GLY A 41 -21.15 1.94 4.76
C GLY A 41 -20.18 1.75 3.59
N ILE A 42 -19.46 0.62 3.65
CA ILE A 42 -18.38 0.31 2.70
C ILE A 42 -18.93 -0.24 1.37
N GLY A 43 -18.95 0.63 0.35
CA GLY A 43 -19.39 0.31 -1.01
C GLY A 43 -18.46 -0.67 -1.75
N PRO A 44 -18.91 -1.29 -2.86
CA PRO A 44 -18.13 -2.31 -3.59
C PRO A 44 -16.72 -1.83 -4.01
N ALA A 45 -16.60 -0.59 -4.49
CA ALA A 45 -15.32 -0.01 -4.87
C ALA A 45 -14.37 0.16 -3.68
N GLN A 46 -14.88 0.61 -2.52
CA GLN A 46 -14.09 0.73 -1.30
C GLN A 46 -13.62 -0.62 -0.80
N ARG A 47 -14.44 -1.69 -0.89
CA ARG A 47 -14.02 -3.05 -0.52
C ARG A 47 -12.83 -3.52 -1.36
N ILE A 48 -12.89 -3.32 -2.68
CA ILE A 48 -11.79 -3.67 -3.59
C ILE A 48 -10.55 -2.85 -3.23
N ALA A 49 -10.71 -1.55 -3.01
CA ALA A 49 -9.62 -0.67 -2.62
C ALA A 49 -8.97 -1.10 -1.29
N LEU A 50 -9.75 -1.48 -0.28
CA LEU A 50 -9.25 -1.99 0.99
C LEU A 50 -8.45 -3.28 0.82
N ILE A 51 -8.94 -4.23 0.01
CA ILE A 51 -8.21 -5.48 -0.30
C ILE A 51 -6.88 -5.16 -0.99
N LEU A 52 -6.90 -4.26 -1.98
CA LEU A 52 -5.68 -3.84 -2.69
C LEU A 52 -4.68 -3.17 -1.75
N MET A 53 -5.13 -2.24 -0.91
CA MET A 53 -4.26 -1.55 0.05
C MET A 53 -3.67 -2.49 1.09
N ALA A 54 -4.46 -3.43 1.61
CA ALA A 54 -3.98 -4.47 2.51
C ALA A 54 -2.94 -5.38 1.82
N SER A 55 -3.21 -5.79 0.58
CA SER A 55 -2.30 -6.63 -0.21
C SER A 55 -0.99 -5.90 -0.50
N LEU A 56 -1.06 -4.61 -0.81
CA LEU A 56 0.10 -3.74 -1.03
C LEU A 56 0.96 -3.61 0.25
N ALA A 57 0.30 -3.47 1.41
CA ALA A 57 0.99 -3.43 2.69
C ALA A 57 1.72 -4.74 2.99
N VAL A 58 1.04 -5.88 2.79
CA VAL A 58 1.65 -7.21 2.96
C VAL A 58 2.82 -7.40 1.99
N LEU A 59 2.66 -7.02 0.72
CA LEU A 59 3.76 -7.08 -0.25
C LEU A 59 4.96 -6.25 0.21
N GLY A 60 4.72 -5.02 0.68
CA GLY A 60 5.79 -4.18 1.25
C GLY A 60 6.52 -4.85 2.42
N LEU A 61 5.78 -5.48 3.34
CA LEU A 61 6.35 -6.24 4.46
C LEU A 61 7.22 -7.41 3.99
N THR A 62 6.85 -8.09 2.90
CA THR A 62 7.67 -9.19 2.35
C THR A 62 8.98 -8.71 1.72
N LEU A 63 9.06 -7.45 1.27
CA LEU A 63 10.27 -6.88 0.67
C LEU A 63 11.25 -6.29 1.69
N ILE A 64 10.76 -5.79 2.83
CA ILE A 64 11.61 -5.23 3.90
C ILE A 64 12.75 -6.16 4.37
N PRO A 65 12.57 -7.48 4.53
CA PRO A 65 13.65 -8.39 4.92
C PRO A 65 14.64 -8.72 3.80
N LEU A 66 14.34 -8.41 2.52
CA LEU A 66 15.17 -8.76 1.36
C LEU A 66 16.45 -7.93 1.19
N LYS A 67 16.85 -7.19 2.24
CA LYS A 67 18.10 -6.40 2.31
C LYS A 67 18.24 -5.37 1.19
N ASP A 68 19.42 -4.78 1.08
CA ASP A 68 19.68 -3.60 0.25
C ASP A 68 20.09 -3.96 -1.19
N ASP A 69 19.72 -5.15 -1.67
CA ASP A 69 19.83 -5.44 -3.08
C ASP A 69 18.97 -4.46 -3.89
N PRO A 70 19.43 -4.05 -5.08
CA PRO A 70 18.63 -3.24 -5.98
C PRO A 70 17.30 -3.95 -6.31
N ALA A 71 16.21 -3.18 -6.32
CA ALA A 71 14.84 -3.68 -6.46
C ALA A 71 14.44 -4.01 -7.88
#